data_AF-A0A8H7DI09-F1
#
_entry.id   AF-A0A8H7DI09-F1
#
_cell.length_a   1.000
_cell.length_b   1.000
_cell.length_c   1.000
_cell.angle_alpha   90.00
_cell.angle_beta   90.00
_cell.angle_gamma   90.00
#
_symmetry.space_group_name_H-M   'P 1'
#
loop_
_entity.id
_entity.type
_entity.pdbx_description
1 polymer ?
#
loop_
_entity_poly.entity_id
_entity_poly.type
_entity_poly.pdbx_seq_one_letter_code
_entity_poly.pdbx_strand_id
1 'polypeptide(L)'
;MVSSQVDPEKENKRVSVSSESASVVSDDESDSDDGSRKQWSDAEKTKIFKWFLGDDEDGKANHRFEQHKKNPGRVYNAAARDLFNNKHTPKSVGSLWQRSFTVFEYIRAFESFTGNGGGDPDSDESDAISKRLNGACKAGLPVGTLKPSVIEMWETNGWHDLANQRYGMNAKVSRAVVRNSASALSDIEEDLNGCTSDNIDPTLLADDLTMPPPSKTPAPAKNPAAVVSEPRFTLASKFRTQASTSMGNMGELVRMKMVSEEKKAKGMEEKLGLDKEKLDLEKKRVEVDTQQAKVQMARTILEMDGADAEVRKAANHFLLNLFT
;
A
#
# COMPACT_ATOMS: atom_id res chain seq x y z
N MET A 1 15.41 -7.76 64.54
CA MET A 1 16.52 -7.25 63.70
C MET A 1 16.40 -7.88 62.32
N VAL A 2 15.66 -7.25 61.42
CA VAL A 2 15.79 -7.44 59.97
C VAL A 2 15.50 -6.06 59.36
N SER A 3 16.55 -5.34 59.01
CA SER A 3 16.49 -4.08 58.28
C SER A 3 16.08 -4.36 56.84
N SER A 4 15.03 -3.71 56.36
CA SER A 4 14.75 -3.61 54.93
C SER A 4 14.75 -2.14 54.55
N GLN A 5 15.79 -1.79 53.78
CA GLN A 5 16.04 -0.49 53.20
C GLN A 5 14.94 -0.10 52.23
N VAL A 6 14.54 1.17 52.33
CA VAL A 6 13.65 1.88 51.42
C VAL A 6 14.51 2.55 50.36
N ASP A 7 14.31 2.20 49.09
CA ASP A 7 14.91 2.89 47.94
C ASP A 7 14.13 4.19 47.63
N PRO A 8 14.80 5.34 47.38
CA PRO A 8 14.15 6.62 47.20
C PRO A 8 13.64 6.87 45.76
N GLU A 9 12.48 7.52 45.71
CA GLU A 9 11.76 8.01 44.55
C GLU A 9 12.61 8.91 43.63
N LYS A 10 12.51 8.66 42.32
CA LYS A 10 13.00 9.59 41.28
C LYS A 10 12.04 10.76 41.15
N GLU A 11 12.39 11.85 41.82
CA GLU A 11 11.81 13.18 41.69
C GLU A 11 12.13 13.78 40.30
N ASN A 12 11.12 13.86 39.43
CA ASN A 12 11.26 14.42 38.08
C ASN A 12 11.11 15.94 38.14
N LYS A 13 12.24 16.62 38.41
CA LYS A 13 12.38 18.07 38.48
C LYS A 13 12.10 18.72 37.12
N ARG A 14 10.94 19.39 37.01
CA ARG A 14 10.55 20.22 35.87
C ARG A 14 11.36 21.53 35.93
N VAL A 15 12.46 21.57 35.18
CA VAL A 15 13.33 22.74 35.06
C VAL A 15 12.70 23.75 34.09
N SER A 16 12.25 24.87 34.65
CA SER A 16 12.00 26.14 33.99
C SER A 16 13.32 26.85 33.74
N VAL A 17 13.67 27.14 32.49
CA VAL A 17 14.78 28.03 32.13
C VAL A 17 14.24 29.15 31.25
N SER A 18 14.24 30.35 31.82
CA SER A 18 14.17 31.62 31.08
C SER A 18 15.57 32.24 31.04
N SER A 19 15.92 32.70 29.84
CA SER A 19 16.72 33.87 29.46
C SER A 19 18.21 33.99 29.83
N GLU A 20 18.99 34.10 28.74
CA GLU A 20 20.12 35.01 28.46
C GLU A 20 21.52 34.72 29.03
N SER A 21 22.47 34.44 28.13
CA SER A 21 23.62 35.33 27.82
C SER A 21 24.54 34.74 26.74
N ALA A 22 24.74 35.54 25.70
CA ALA A 22 25.73 35.54 24.62
C ALA A 22 26.90 34.53 24.61
N SER A 23 27.03 33.80 23.50
CA SER A 23 28.34 33.56 22.86
C SER A 23 28.20 33.62 21.34
N VAL A 24 28.80 34.64 20.75
CA VAL A 24 28.98 34.86 19.33
C VAL A 24 29.83 33.73 18.75
N VAL A 25 29.25 32.90 17.90
CA VAL A 25 29.98 32.07 16.94
C VAL A 25 29.31 32.28 15.60
N SER A 26 30.03 32.95 14.71
CA SER A 26 29.69 33.16 13.31
C SER A 26 29.71 31.81 12.60
N ASP A 27 28.57 31.38 12.08
CA ASP A 27 28.51 30.38 11.01
C ASP A 27 27.44 30.79 10.00
N ASP A 28 27.82 30.67 8.74
CA ASP A 28 27.27 31.27 7.55
C ASP A 28 26.02 30.48 7.10
N GLU A 29 24.84 30.79 7.63
CA GLU A 29 23.58 30.22 7.14
C GLU A 29 22.91 31.20 6.18
N SER A 30 23.20 30.99 4.90
CA SER A 30 22.46 31.54 3.77
C SER A 30 21.06 30.91 3.73
N ASP A 31 20.14 31.51 4.49
CA ASP A 31 18.71 31.18 4.50
C ASP A 31 18.06 31.62 3.18
N SER A 32 18.29 30.83 2.13
CA SER A 32 17.47 30.83 0.94
C SER A 32 16.24 29.97 1.21
N ASP A 33 15.25 30.58 1.85
CA ASP A 33 13.86 30.09 1.98
C ASP A 33 13.19 30.10 0.61
N ASP A 34 13.68 29.27 -0.31
CA ASP A 34 12.92 28.86 -1.48
C ASP A 34 12.05 27.68 -1.05
N GLY A 35 10.74 27.91 -1.03
CA GLY A 35 9.67 26.96 -0.71
C GLY A 35 9.57 25.74 -1.65
N SER A 36 10.71 25.31 -2.19
CA SER A 36 10.94 24.00 -2.77
C SER A 36 10.41 22.94 -1.80
N ARG A 37 9.30 22.32 -2.19
CA ARG A 37 8.69 21.22 -1.43
C ARG A 37 9.80 20.22 -1.13
N LYS A 38 10.19 20.07 0.14
CA LYS A 38 11.23 19.13 0.61
C LYS A 38 11.09 17.81 -0.16
N GLN A 39 11.91 17.64 -1.19
CA GLN A 39 11.89 16.43 -2.00
C GLN A 39 12.57 15.34 -1.18
N TRP A 40 11.91 14.20 -1.09
CA TRP A 40 12.46 13.03 -0.40
C TRP A 40 13.59 12.44 -1.23
N SER A 41 14.80 12.44 -0.69
CA SER A 41 15.92 11.78 -1.35
C SER A 41 15.76 10.26 -1.28
N ASP A 42 16.36 9.54 -2.23
CA ASP A 42 16.26 8.07 -2.24
C ASP A 42 17.00 7.45 -1.05
N ALA A 43 18.02 8.12 -0.51
CA ALA A 43 18.66 7.74 0.75
C ALA A 43 17.68 7.84 1.94
N GLU A 44 16.86 8.90 2.02
CA GLU A 44 15.84 9.04 3.06
C GLU A 44 14.73 7.98 2.91
N LYS A 45 14.27 7.72 1.69
CA LYS A 45 13.29 6.65 1.41
C LYS A 45 13.83 5.28 1.82
N THR A 46 15.07 4.96 1.43
CA THR A 46 15.74 3.71 1.81
C THR A 46 15.80 3.52 3.32
N LYS A 47 16.10 4.58 4.09
CA LYS A 47 16.07 4.52 5.56
C LYS A 47 14.68 4.14 6.09
N ILE A 48 13.62 4.75 5.56
CA ILE A 48 12.24 4.42 5.94
C ILE A 48 11.91 2.98 5.61
N PHE A 49 12.18 2.53 4.38
CA PHE A 49 11.86 1.16 3.96
C PHE A 49 12.61 0.12 4.76
N LYS A 50 13.93 0.27 4.95
CA LYS A 50 14.72 -0.64 5.78
C LYS A 50 14.23 -0.67 7.23
N TRP A 51 13.88 0.48 7.79
CA TRP A 51 13.37 0.55 9.17
C TRP A 51 11.99 -0.10 9.34
N PHE A 52 11.12 0.00 8.33
CA PHE A 52 9.77 -0.58 8.32
C PHE A 52 9.73 -2.06 7.95
N LEU A 53 10.51 -2.47 6.95
CA LEU A 53 10.39 -3.75 6.25
C LEU A 53 11.60 -4.65 6.41
N GLY A 54 12.73 -4.08 6.83
CA GLY A 54 14.00 -4.80 6.94
C GLY A 54 13.90 -6.06 7.79
N ASP A 55 14.86 -6.94 7.55
CA ASP A 55 15.11 -8.06 8.43
C ASP A 55 15.80 -7.54 9.68
N ASP A 56 15.12 -7.65 10.81
CA ASP A 56 15.71 -7.31 12.09
C ASP A 56 16.34 -8.58 12.68
N GLU A 57 17.63 -8.50 12.99
CA GLU A 57 18.29 -9.45 13.90
C GLU A 57 17.59 -9.45 15.28
N ASP A 58 17.04 -8.31 15.70
CA ASP A 58 16.39 -8.09 17.00
C ASP A 58 14.86 -8.37 17.01
N GLY A 59 14.26 -8.74 15.89
CA GLY A 59 12.80 -8.87 15.75
C GLY A 59 11.95 -7.60 15.92
N LYS A 60 12.56 -6.40 16.10
CA LYS A 60 11.80 -5.15 16.29
C LYS A 60 11.08 -4.70 15.01
N ALA A 61 11.56 -5.04 13.82
CA ALA A 61 10.94 -4.72 12.54
C ALA A 61 9.58 -5.42 12.40
N ASN A 62 9.51 -6.71 12.76
CA ASN A 62 8.24 -7.45 12.83
C ASN A 62 7.26 -6.75 13.78
N HIS A 63 7.76 -6.31 14.94
CA HIS A 63 6.94 -5.61 15.91
C HIS A 63 6.44 -4.26 15.39
N ARG A 64 7.30 -3.45 14.76
CA ARG A 64 6.94 -2.17 14.13
C ARG A 64 5.92 -2.36 13.01
N PHE A 65 6.10 -3.40 12.20
CA PHE A 65 5.19 -3.76 11.12
C PHE A 65 3.79 -4.15 11.63
N GLU A 66 3.72 -5.03 12.63
CA GLU A 66 2.46 -5.42 13.26
C GLU A 66 1.80 -4.23 14.00
N GLN A 67 2.60 -3.36 14.62
CA GLN A 67 2.10 -2.10 15.17
C GLN A 67 1.56 -1.17 14.08
N HIS A 68 2.19 -1.11 12.91
CA HIS A 68 1.77 -0.25 11.81
C HIS A 68 0.38 -0.64 11.30
N LYS A 69 0.08 -1.94 11.21
CA LYS A 69 -1.25 -2.44 10.88
C LYS A 69 -2.33 -1.98 11.87
N LYS A 70 -2.00 -1.87 13.16
CA LYS A 70 -2.95 -1.50 14.23
C LYS A 70 -3.07 0.00 14.44
N ASN A 71 -1.92 0.69 14.46
CA ASN A 71 -1.82 2.12 14.72
C ASN A 71 -0.65 2.71 13.90
N PRO A 72 -0.87 3.02 12.61
CA PRO A 72 0.18 3.52 11.74
C PRO A 72 0.72 4.88 12.21
N GLY A 73 -0.14 5.71 12.82
CA GLY A 73 0.25 7.02 13.36
C GLY A 73 1.36 6.92 14.41
N ARG A 74 1.29 5.95 15.33
CA ARG A 74 2.35 5.74 16.33
C ARG A 74 3.69 5.39 15.68
N VAL A 75 3.65 4.53 14.67
CA VAL A 75 4.86 4.08 13.97
C VAL A 75 5.47 5.21 13.15
N TYR A 76 4.66 6.07 12.52
CA TYR A 76 5.15 7.25 11.82
C TYR A 76 5.78 8.28 12.77
N ASN A 77 5.22 8.44 13.98
CA ASN A 77 5.83 9.29 15.00
C ASN A 77 7.21 8.77 15.42
N ALA A 78 7.32 7.45 15.65
CA ALA A 78 8.60 6.82 15.98
C ALA A 78 9.60 6.98 14.82
N ALA A 79 9.20 6.73 13.58
CA ALA A 79 10.07 6.87 12.41
C ALA A 79 10.58 8.32 12.23
N ALA A 80 9.71 9.32 12.37
CA ALA A 80 10.07 10.73 12.26
C ALA A 80 11.13 11.14 13.30
N ARG A 81 10.98 10.64 14.53
CA ARG A 81 11.92 10.89 15.62
C ARG A 81 13.22 10.13 15.44
N ASP A 82 13.15 8.82 15.21
CA ASP A 82 14.29 7.92 15.27
C ASP A 82 15.18 7.98 14.02
N LEU A 83 14.62 8.26 12.83
CA LEU A 83 15.38 8.29 11.57
C LEU A 83 15.85 9.69 11.16
N PHE A 84 15.08 10.71 11.54
CA PHE A 84 15.22 12.05 10.97
C PHE A 84 15.33 13.15 12.03
N ASN A 85 15.40 12.81 13.32
CA ASN A 85 15.46 13.80 14.41
C ASN A 85 14.37 14.88 14.29
N ASN A 86 13.15 14.48 13.89
CA ASN A 86 12.01 15.37 13.61
C ASN A 86 12.18 16.38 12.45
N LYS A 87 13.19 16.21 11.57
CA LYS A 87 13.33 17.00 10.32
C LYS A 87 12.09 16.89 9.42
N HIS A 88 11.44 15.72 9.45
CA HIS A 88 10.20 15.43 8.73
C HIS A 88 9.05 15.20 9.71
N THR A 89 7.89 15.77 9.43
CA THR A 89 6.71 15.56 10.30
C THR A 89 6.17 14.13 10.14
N PRO A 90 5.57 13.55 11.20
CA PRO A 90 4.96 12.22 11.13
C PRO A 90 3.94 12.07 10.00
N LYS A 91 3.19 13.14 9.72
CA LYS A 91 2.22 13.21 8.61
C LYS A 91 2.92 13.14 7.24
N SER A 92 4.08 13.79 7.09
CA SER A 92 4.87 13.73 5.86
C SER A 92 5.41 12.32 5.62
N VAL A 93 5.94 11.66 6.67
CA VAL A 93 6.40 10.27 6.62
C VAL A 93 5.27 9.32 6.23
N GLY A 94 4.10 9.45 6.86
CA GLY A 94 2.93 8.63 6.51
C GLY A 94 2.44 8.84 5.08
N SER A 95 2.47 10.10 4.60
CA SER A 95 2.10 10.42 3.22
C SER A 95 3.10 9.87 2.19
N LEU A 96 4.40 9.91 2.52
CA LEU A 96 5.44 9.28 1.71
C LEU A 96 5.21 7.77 1.63
N TRP A 97 5.04 7.12 2.79
CA TRP A 97 4.80 5.69 2.90
C TRP A 97 3.62 5.23 2.03
N GLN A 98 2.48 5.91 2.14
CA GLN A 98 1.28 5.54 1.40
C GLN A 98 1.44 5.68 -0.12
N ARG A 99 2.09 6.76 -0.60
CA ARG A 99 2.39 6.93 -2.03
C ARG A 99 3.35 5.86 -2.52
N SER A 100 4.42 5.60 -1.77
CA SER A 100 5.38 4.55 -2.06
C SER A 100 4.72 3.17 -2.13
N PHE A 101 3.84 2.85 -1.18
CA PHE A 101 3.14 1.58 -1.16
C PHE A 101 2.17 1.43 -2.35
N THR A 102 1.53 2.51 -2.77
CA THR A 102 0.71 2.51 -4.00
C THR A 102 1.56 2.19 -5.23
N VAL A 103 2.78 2.73 -5.31
CA VAL A 103 3.74 2.39 -6.39
C VAL A 103 4.09 0.91 -6.36
N PHE A 104 4.32 0.34 -5.18
CA PHE A 104 4.55 -1.10 -5.02
C PHE A 104 3.36 -1.94 -5.51
N GLU A 105 2.12 -1.56 -5.19
CA GLU A 105 0.92 -2.25 -5.69
C GLU A 105 0.83 -2.20 -7.22
N TYR A 106 1.20 -1.07 -7.83
CA TYR A 106 1.27 -0.93 -9.29
C TYR A 106 2.35 -1.83 -9.90
N ILE A 107 3.52 -1.92 -9.27
CA ILE A 107 4.59 -2.82 -9.72
C ILE A 107 4.11 -4.28 -9.64
N ARG A 108 3.50 -4.71 -8.53
CA ARG A 108 2.95 -6.07 -8.42
C ARG A 108 1.86 -6.37 -9.45
N ALA A 109 0.97 -5.42 -9.71
CA ALA A 109 -0.04 -5.58 -10.75
C ALA A 109 0.61 -5.74 -12.13
N PHE A 110 1.66 -4.96 -12.40
CA PHE A 110 2.46 -5.09 -13.62
C PHE A 110 3.18 -6.44 -13.72
N GLU A 111 3.79 -6.94 -12.65
CA GLU A 111 4.44 -8.27 -12.64
C GLU A 111 3.46 -9.41 -12.89
N SER A 112 2.26 -9.31 -12.32
CA SER A 112 1.21 -10.31 -12.56
C SER A 112 0.78 -10.37 -14.02
N PHE A 113 0.93 -9.28 -14.77
CA PHE A 113 0.64 -9.19 -16.20
C PHE A 113 1.76 -9.75 -17.06
N THR A 114 3.02 -9.46 -16.69
CA THR A 114 4.20 -9.99 -17.38
C THR A 114 4.50 -11.44 -17.02
N GLY A 115 3.75 -12.00 -16.06
CA GLY A 115 3.79 -13.41 -15.68
C GLY A 115 4.96 -13.78 -14.78
N ASN A 116 5.58 -12.81 -14.09
CA ASN A 116 6.82 -12.99 -13.31
C ASN A 116 7.97 -13.68 -14.09
N GLY A 117 7.82 -13.84 -15.41
CA GLY A 117 8.60 -14.75 -16.22
C GLY A 117 9.77 -14.02 -16.83
N GLY A 118 10.97 -14.42 -16.42
CA GLY A 118 12.26 -14.02 -17.00
C GLY A 118 12.37 -14.41 -18.47
N GLY A 119 11.62 -13.75 -19.33
CA GLY A 119 11.96 -13.66 -20.74
C GLY A 119 13.24 -12.83 -20.83
N ASP A 120 14.27 -13.42 -21.43
CA ASP A 120 15.61 -12.84 -21.57
C ASP A 120 15.54 -11.37 -22.01
N PRO A 121 16.18 -10.45 -21.26
CA PRO A 121 16.16 -9.03 -21.56
C PRO A 121 17.18 -8.68 -22.67
N ASP A 122 17.00 -9.23 -23.87
CA ASP A 122 17.90 -8.96 -25.01
C ASP A 122 17.51 -7.70 -25.82
N SER A 123 16.68 -6.82 -25.27
CA SER A 123 16.28 -5.56 -25.93
C SER A 123 16.23 -4.44 -24.91
N ASP A 124 16.74 -3.26 -25.29
CA ASP A 124 16.75 -2.01 -24.52
C ASP A 124 15.60 -1.95 -23.49
N GLU A 125 15.92 -2.31 -22.24
CA GLU A 125 14.93 -2.73 -21.23
C GLU A 125 13.84 -1.66 -21.02
N SER A 126 14.22 -0.39 -21.08
CA SER A 126 13.31 0.73 -20.86
C SER A 126 12.17 0.80 -21.90
N ASP A 127 12.46 0.56 -23.17
CA ASP A 127 11.47 0.60 -24.25
C ASP A 127 10.56 -0.64 -24.21
N ALA A 128 11.14 -1.80 -23.91
CA ALA A 128 10.39 -3.03 -23.72
C ALA A 128 9.43 -2.91 -22.52
N ILE A 129 9.90 -2.39 -21.38
CA ILE A 129 9.09 -2.13 -20.18
C ILE A 129 8.00 -1.11 -20.50
N SER A 130 8.31 -0.02 -21.22
CA SER A 130 7.31 0.99 -21.64
C SER A 130 6.20 0.38 -22.51
N LYS A 131 6.54 -0.47 -23.47
CA LYS A 131 5.56 -1.18 -24.32
C LYS A 131 4.68 -2.11 -23.47
N ARG A 132 5.28 -2.86 -22.54
CA ARG A 132 4.56 -3.76 -21.62
C ARG A 132 3.64 -2.98 -20.67
N LEU A 133 4.08 -1.85 -20.11
CA LEU A 133 3.26 -0.97 -19.26
C LEU A 133 2.02 -0.44 -20.00
N ASN A 134 2.20 -0.02 -21.26
CA ASN A 134 1.08 0.38 -22.11
C ASN A 134 0.13 -0.79 -22.38
N GLY A 135 0.66 -2.01 -22.55
CA GLY A 135 -0.14 -3.23 -22.66
C GLY A 135 -0.97 -3.50 -21.40
N ALA A 136 -0.36 -3.41 -20.21
CA ALA A 136 -1.04 -3.60 -18.94
C ALA A 136 -2.15 -2.56 -18.70
N CYS A 137 -1.89 -1.29 -19.05
CA CYS A 137 -2.88 -0.22 -19.00
C CYS A 137 -4.08 -0.50 -19.93
N LYS A 138 -3.82 -0.94 -21.17
CA LYS A 138 -4.87 -1.36 -22.12
C LYS A 138 -5.67 -2.57 -21.64
N ALA A 139 -5.05 -3.46 -20.87
CA ALA A 139 -5.71 -4.60 -20.23
C ALA A 139 -6.55 -4.20 -18.99
N GLY A 140 -6.58 -2.92 -18.61
CA GLY A 140 -7.36 -2.42 -17.48
C GLY A 140 -6.73 -2.70 -16.11
N LEU A 141 -5.43 -3.00 -16.06
CA LEU A 141 -4.72 -3.18 -14.79
C LEU A 141 -4.41 -1.84 -14.12
N PRO A 142 -4.43 -1.77 -12.78
CA PRO A 142 -4.11 -0.57 -12.05
C PRO A 142 -2.60 -0.33 -12.01
N VAL A 143 -1.99 -0.02 -13.16
CA VAL A 143 -0.57 0.36 -13.25
C VAL A 143 -0.33 1.86 -13.02
N GLY A 144 -1.41 2.66 -13.00
CA GLY A 144 -1.37 4.09 -12.67
C GLY A 144 -0.43 4.91 -13.57
N THR A 145 0.37 5.79 -12.96
CA THR A 145 1.38 6.62 -13.64
C THR A 145 2.79 6.04 -13.51
N LEU A 146 2.91 4.71 -13.47
CA LEU A 146 4.20 4.04 -13.31
C LEU A 146 5.08 4.26 -14.55
N LYS A 147 6.35 4.58 -14.32
CA LYS A 147 7.36 4.78 -15.37
C LYS A 147 8.45 3.70 -15.25
N PRO A 148 9.12 3.31 -16.35
CA PRO A 148 10.21 2.34 -16.31
C PRO A 148 11.30 2.72 -15.30
N SER A 149 11.70 4.00 -15.27
CA SER A 149 12.72 4.50 -14.34
C SER A 149 12.33 4.36 -12.86
N VAL A 150 11.03 4.37 -12.55
CA VAL A 150 10.56 4.16 -11.17
C VAL A 150 10.70 2.68 -10.80
N ILE A 151 10.43 1.77 -11.73
CA ILE A 151 10.61 0.33 -11.53
C ILE A 151 12.09 0.04 -11.30
N GLU A 152 12.96 0.50 -12.20
CA GLU A 152 14.42 0.34 -12.09
C GLU A 152 14.96 0.90 -10.76
N MET A 153 14.48 2.08 -10.32
CA MET A 153 14.85 2.66 -9.03
C MET A 153 14.40 1.78 -7.84
N TRP A 154 13.23 1.16 -7.93
CA TRP A 154 12.72 0.27 -6.87
C TRP A 154 13.52 -1.03 -6.77
N GLU A 155 13.88 -1.61 -7.91
CA GLU A 155 14.75 -2.80 -8.00
C GLU A 155 16.16 -2.47 -7.51
N THR A 156 16.78 -1.41 -8.05
CA THR A 156 18.16 -1.00 -7.72
C THR A 156 18.36 -0.71 -6.24
N ASN A 157 17.37 -0.10 -5.58
CA ASN A 157 17.44 0.18 -4.14
C ASN A 157 17.01 -1.01 -3.26
N GLY A 158 16.57 -2.13 -3.85
CA GLY A 158 16.06 -3.31 -3.15
C GLY A 158 14.74 -3.04 -2.40
N TRP A 159 14.02 -1.98 -2.73
CA TRP A 159 12.74 -1.67 -2.08
C TRP A 159 11.65 -2.65 -2.49
N HIS A 160 11.72 -3.14 -3.73
CA HIS A 160 10.82 -4.15 -4.23
C HIS A 160 10.95 -5.43 -3.42
N ASP A 161 12.16 -5.99 -3.31
CA ASP A 161 12.44 -7.20 -2.54
C ASP A 161 11.96 -7.10 -1.09
N LEU A 162 12.29 -6.01 -0.41
CA LEU A 162 11.84 -5.76 0.98
C LEU A 162 10.32 -5.75 1.11
N ALA A 163 9.63 -5.09 0.17
CA ALA A 163 8.17 -5.05 0.17
C ALA A 163 7.57 -6.42 -0.19
N ASN A 164 8.16 -7.14 -1.14
CA ASN A 164 7.70 -8.44 -1.60
C ASN A 164 7.93 -9.53 -0.54
N GLN A 165 9.02 -9.48 0.23
CA GLN A 165 9.27 -10.37 1.35
C GLN A 165 8.15 -10.25 2.42
N ARG A 166 7.69 -9.02 2.71
CA ARG A 166 6.68 -8.75 3.74
C ARG A 166 5.24 -8.88 3.26
N TYR A 167 4.95 -8.45 2.03
CA TYR A 167 3.59 -8.36 1.46
C TYR A 167 3.33 -9.34 0.32
N GLY A 168 4.38 -9.85 -0.33
CA GLY A 168 4.32 -10.88 -1.36
C GLY A 168 4.12 -12.28 -0.80
N MET A 169 4.71 -12.57 0.36
CA MET A 169 4.59 -13.86 1.02
C MET A 169 3.36 -13.90 1.94
N ASN A 170 2.20 -14.22 1.36
CA ASN A 170 1.28 -15.05 2.13
C ASN A 170 1.99 -16.40 2.32
N ALA A 171 2.59 -16.65 3.48
CA ALA A 171 3.21 -17.94 3.82
C ALA A 171 2.25 -19.14 3.68
N LYS A 172 0.94 -18.88 3.55
CA LYS A 172 -0.12 -19.87 3.30
C LYS A 172 -0.50 -20.04 1.82
N VAL A 173 0.02 -19.19 0.93
CA VAL A 173 -0.23 -19.21 -0.52
C VAL A 173 1.10 -19.31 -1.28
N SER A 174 2.09 -20.00 -0.70
CA SER A 174 2.93 -20.87 -1.50
C SER A 174 2.02 -21.97 -2.04
N ARG A 175 1.30 -21.68 -3.13
CA ARG A 175 0.84 -22.78 -3.98
C ARG A 175 2.11 -23.51 -4.34
N ALA A 176 2.26 -24.75 -3.87
CA ALA A 176 3.25 -25.64 -4.43
C ALA A 176 3.10 -25.48 -5.94
N VAL A 177 4.13 -24.93 -6.59
CA VAL A 177 4.14 -24.82 -8.04
C VAL A 177 4.06 -26.27 -8.48
N VAL A 178 2.85 -26.71 -8.81
CA VAL A 178 2.63 -27.99 -9.47
C VAL A 178 3.28 -27.78 -10.82
N ARG A 179 4.58 -28.06 -10.87
CA ARG A 179 5.33 -28.19 -12.10
C ARG A 179 4.66 -29.34 -12.84
N ASN A 180 3.68 -29.01 -13.69
CA ASN A 180 3.09 -29.92 -14.67
C ASN A 180 4.10 -30.30 -15.77
N SER A 181 5.41 -30.12 -15.53
CA SER A 181 6.51 -30.61 -16.38
C SER A 181 6.70 -32.13 -16.31
N ALA A 182 5.75 -32.85 -15.71
CA ALA A 182 5.59 -34.30 -15.89
C ALA A 182 4.49 -34.63 -16.94
N SER A 183 4.04 -33.65 -17.74
CA SER A 183 3.44 -33.99 -19.03
C SER A 183 4.54 -34.66 -19.84
N ALA A 184 4.37 -35.93 -20.17
CA ALA A 184 5.31 -36.68 -20.98
C ALA A 184 5.72 -35.81 -22.17
N LEU A 185 7.02 -35.54 -22.28
CA LEU A 185 7.60 -35.09 -23.54
C LEU A 185 7.04 -36.05 -24.59
N SER A 186 6.30 -35.52 -25.56
CA SER A 186 5.94 -36.33 -26.73
C SER A 186 7.25 -36.92 -27.25
N ASP A 187 7.34 -38.25 -27.28
CA ASP A 187 8.41 -38.97 -27.96
C ASP A 187 8.55 -38.36 -29.35
N ILE A 188 9.58 -37.55 -29.52
CA ILE A 188 10.04 -37.13 -30.83
C ILE A 188 10.85 -38.33 -31.28
N GLU A 189 10.20 -39.24 -32.00
CA GLU A 189 10.93 -40.32 -32.64
C GLU A 189 11.97 -39.69 -33.56
N GLU A 190 13.22 -40.04 -33.31
CA GLU A 190 14.38 -39.66 -34.09
C GLU A 190 14.26 -40.24 -35.51
N ASP A 191 13.58 -39.52 -36.41
CA ASP A 191 13.83 -39.67 -37.85
C ASP A 191 15.13 -38.93 -38.21
N LEU A 192 16.23 -39.44 -37.66
CA LEU A 192 17.58 -39.23 -38.19
C LEU A 192 17.71 -40.07 -39.47
N ASN A 193 17.14 -39.58 -40.57
CA ASN A 193 17.43 -40.12 -41.89
C ASN A 193 18.05 -39.03 -42.79
N GLY A 194 19.38 -39.00 -42.73
CA GLY A 194 20.32 -38.67 -43.80
C GLY A 194 19.96 -37.56 -44.81
N CYS A 195 20.68 -36.45 -44.72
CA CYS A 195 21.15 -35.78 -45.94
C CYS A 195 22.55 -35.20 -45.71
N THR A 196 23.55 -36.06 -45.87
CA THR A 196 24.91 -35.66 -46.19
C THR A 196 24.97 -35.32 -47.67
N SER A 197 25.30 -34.08 -48.04
CA SER A 197 26.10 -33.84 -49.24
C SER A 197 26.74 -32.47 -49.17
N ASP A 198 28.05 -32.49 -48.95
CA ASP A 198 28.98 -31.41 -49.28
C ASP A 198 28.97 -31.08 -50.78
N ASN A 199 29.47 -29.87 -51.08
CA ASN A 199 29.92 -29.32 -52.36
C ASN A 199 28.84 -28.90 -53.38
N ILE A 200 28.75 -27.58 -53.63
CA ILE A 200 29.23 -26.90 -54.86
C ILE A 200 29.35 -25.38 -54.56
N ASP A 201 30.60 -24.90 -54.66
CA ASP A 201 31.13 -23.63 -55.20
C ASP A 201 30.51 -22.24 -54.87
N PRO A 202 31.34 -21.23 -54.54
CA PRO A 202 30.99 -19.81 -54.58
C PRO A 202 31.16 -19.28 -56.02
N THR A 203 30.50 -18.17 -56.37
CA THR A 203 30.84 -17.18 -57.43
C THR A 203 29.62 -16.68 -58.24
N LEU A 204 29.24 -15.43 -57.94
CA LEU A 204 28.73 -14.37 -58.85
C LEU A 204 27.27 -14.32 -59.36
N LEU A 205 26.87 -13.05 -59.52
CA LEU A 205 25.74 -12.45 -60.26
C LEU A 205 24.43 -12.35 -59.45
N ALA A 206 24.10 -11.19 -58.90
CA ALA A 206 23.45 -10.02 -59.54
C ALA A 206 21.94 -10.23 -59.75
N ASP A 207 21.20 -9.12 -59.68
CA ASP A 207 19.75 -8.97 -59.90
C ASP A 207 18.87 -9.40 -58.70
N ASP A 208 17.85 -8.67 -58.25
CA ASP A 208 17.20 -7.45 -58.73
C ASP A 208 16.38 -6.88 -57.56
N LEU A 209 16.27 -5.56 -57.53
CA LEU A 209 15.38 -4.82 -56.64
C LEU A 209 13.96 -4.90 -57.20
N THR A 210 12.99 -5.48 -56.48
CA THR A 210 11.60 -5.07 -56.74
C THR A 210 10.70 -5.19 -55.51
N MET A 211 10.26 -4.02 -55.05
CA MET A 211 9.17 -3.82 -54.10
C MET A 211 7.83 -4.36 -54.66
N PRO A 212 6.93 -4.88 -53.81
CA PRO A 212 5.54 -5.10 -54.18
C PRO A 212 4.75 -3.77 -54.26
N PRO A 213 3.85 -3.60 -55.24
CA PRO A 213 3.08 -2.36 -55.43
C PRO A 213 1.86 -2.23 -54.49
N PRO A 214 1.40 -1.00 -54.20
CA PRO A 214 0.20 -0.73 -53.42
C PRO A 214 -1.08 -0.98 -54.22
N SER A 215 -2.04 -1.68 -53.58
CA SER A 215 -3.36 -1.97 -54.14
C SER A 215 -4.23 -0.73 -54.28
N LYS A 216 -4.76 -0.56 -55.50
CA LYS A 216 -5.64 0.53 -55.94
C LYS A 216 -7.05 0.37 -55.39
N THR A 217 -7.59 1.48 -54.87
CA THR A 217 -9.01 1.76 -54.69
C THR A 217 -9.79 1.69 -56.02
N PRO A 218 -11.00 1.09 -56.07
CA PRO A 218 -11.91 1.26 -57.19
C PRO A 218 -12.91 2.40 -56.96
N ALA A 219 -13.05 3.24 -57.99
CA ALA A 219 -14.05 4.29 -58.14
C ALA A 219 -15.40 3.70 -58.66
N PRO A 220 -16.51 4.48 -58.64
CA PRO A 220 -17.87 3.96 -58.59
C PRO A 220 -18.47 3.68 -59.97
N ALA A 221 -19.09 2.51 -60.12
CA ALA A 221 -19.92 2.17 -61.28
C ALA A 221 -21.39 2.51 -61.01
N LYS A 222 -21.96 3.35 -61.88
CA LYS A 222 -23.40 3.58 -62.02
C LYS A 222 -24.04 2.32 -62.57
N ASN A 223 -25.11 1.83 -61.94
CA ASN A 223 -26.04 0.89 -62.54
C ASN A 223 -27.50 1.15 -62.09
N PRO A 224 -28.47 0.78 -62.94
CA PRO A 224 -29.80 1.40 -62.97
C PRO A 224 -30.77 0.81 -61.94
N ALA A 225 -31.82 1.60 -61.68
CA ALA A 225 -32.94 1.33 -60.79
C ALA A 225 -33.44 -0.13 -60.88
N ALA A 226 -33.18 -0.89 -59.82
CA ALA A 226 -33.78 -2.19 -59.57
C ALA A 226 -34.89 -2.05 -58.52
N VAL A 227 -36.04 -2.61 -58.88
CA VAL A 227 -37.32 -2.61 -58.18
C VAL A 227 -37.15 -3.05 -56.72
N VAL A 228 -37.56 -2.16 -55.80
CA VAL A 228 -37.73 -2.43 -54.37
C VAL A 228 -38.83 -3.48 -54.21
N SER A 229 -38.46 -4.69 -53.83
CA SER A 229 -39.40 -5.66 -53.28
C SER A 229 -39.39 -5.54 -51.76
N GLU A 230 -40.57 -5.25 -51.21
CA GLU A 230 -40.78 -5.07 -49.78
C GLU A 230 -40.37 -6.31 -48.98
N PRO A 231 -39.62 -6.15 -47.88
CA PRO A 231 -39.29 -7.26 -47.01
C PRO A 231 -40.56 -7.73 -46.28
N ARG A 232 -41.09 -8.88 -46.68
CA ARG A 232 -42.17 -9.58 -45.98
C ARG A 232 -41.70 -9.96 -44.56
N PHE A 233 -42.25 -9.25 -43.58
CA PHE A 233 -42.14 -9.55 -42.15
C PHE A 233 -42.71 -10.94 -41.84
N THR A 234 -41.86 -11.95 -41.72
CA THR A 234 -42.24 -13.25 -41.15
C THR A 234 -42.14 -13.21 -39.62
N LEU A 235 -43.30 -12.96 -39.00
CA LEU A 235 -43.76 -13.47 -37.70
C LEU A 235 -42.73 -13.63 -36.56
N ALA A 236 -42.80 -12.64 -35.66
CA ALA A 236 -42.26 -12.59 -34.31
C ALA A 236 -42.86 -13.64 -33.36
N SER A 237 -42.42 -14.91 -33.46
CA SER A 237 -42.78 -15.95 -32.47
C SER A 237 -41.59 -16.49 -31.66
N LYS A 238 -40.35 -16.27 -32.09
CA LYS A 238 -39.15 -16.82 -31.41
C LYS A 238 -38.52 -15.87 -30.38
N PHE A 239 -38.96 -14.62 -30.30
CA PHE A 239 -38.46 -13.63 -29.33
C PHE A 239 -39.13 -13.70 -27.95
N ARG A 240 -40.27 -14.41 -27.82
CA ARG A 240 -41.03 -14.44 -26.55
C ARG A 240 -40.43 -15.41 -25.53
N THR A 241 -39.80 -16.49 -25.96
CA THR A 241 -39.20 -17.49 -25.07
C THR A 241 -37.86 -17.05 -24.49
N GLN A 242 -37.10 -16.20 -25.21
CA GLN A 242 -35.80 -15.70 -24.74
C GLN A 242 -35.93 -14.60 -23.66
N ALA A 243 -37.05 -13.85 -23.66
CA ALA A 243 -37.34 -12.86 -22.62
C ALA A 243 -37.70 -13.48 -21.26
N SER A 244 -38.26 -14.70 -21.24
CA SER A 244 -38.62 -15.41 -20.01
C SER A 244 -37.40 -15.86 -19.20
N THR A 245 -36.33 -16.33 -19.87
CA THR A 245 -35.12 -16.82 -19.20
C THR A 245 -34.30 -15.68 -18.59
N SER A 246 -34.33 -14.49 -19.19
CA SER A 246 -33.59 -13.32 -18.73
C SER A 246 -34.11 -12.74 -17.39
N MET A 247 -35.40 -12.92 -17.10
CA MET A 247 -35.97 -12.47 -15.81
C MET A 247 -35.63 -13.39 -14.64
N GLY A 248 -35.34 -14.67 -14.89
CA GLY A 248 -34.90 -15.61 -13.85
C GLY A 248 -33.55 -15.22 -13.23
N ASN A 249 -32.61 -14.78 -14.07
CA ASN A 249 -31.27 -14.35 -13.63
C ASN A 249 -31.30 -13.03 -12.84
N MET A 250 -32.30 -12.16 -13.08
CA MET A 250 -32.47 -10.92 -12.32
C MET A 250 -32.83 -11.19 -10.86
N GLY A 251 -33.63 -12.22 -10.59
CA GLY A 251 -34.01 -12.60 -9.21
C GLY A 251 -32.83 -13.07 -8.38
N GLU A 252 -31.89 -13.80 -8.97
CA GLU A 252 -30.66 -14.23 -8.29
C GLU A 252 -29.70 -13.07 -8.04
N LEU A 253 -29.54 -12.16 -9.01
CA LEU A 253 -28.75 -10.95 -8.84
C LEU A 253 -29.25 -10.07 -7.69
N VAL A 254 -30.57 -9.90 -7.57
CA VAL A 254 -31.19 -9.14 -6.47
C VAL A 254 -30.93 -9.81 -5.12
N ARG A 255 -31.05 -11.14 -5.02
CA ARG A 255 -30.72 -11.87 -3.78
C ARG A 255 -29.25 -11.74 -3.41
N MET A 256 -28.33 -11.89 -4.38
CA MET A 256 -26.91 -11.74 -4.14
C MET A 256 -26.55 -10.32 -3.70
N LYS A 257 -27.19 -9.31 -4.28
CA LYS A 257 -27.05 -7.91 -3.86
C LYS A 257 -27.57 -7.67 -2.46
N MET A 258 -28.74 -8.21 -2.10
CA MET A 258 -29.32 -8.11 -0.76
C MET A 258 -28.42 -8.73 0.30
N VAL A 259 -27.85 -9.92 0.05
CA VAL A 259 -26.90 -10.57 0.97
C VAL A 259 -25.62 -9.74 1.13
N SER A 260 -25.12 -9.15 0.04
CA SER A 260 -23.94 -8.27 0.08
C SER A 260 -24.21 -7.00 0.88
N GLU A 261 -25.38 -6.39 0.71
CA GLU A 261 -25.80 -5.21 1.48
C GLU A 261 -26.04 -5.54 2.96
N GLU A 262 -26.65 -6.68 3.27
CA GLU A 262 -26.83 -7.14 4.64
C GLU A 262 -25.48 -7.36 5.35
N LYS A 263 -24.49 -7.96 4.65
CA LYS A 263 -23.14 -8.13 5.18
C LYS A 263 -22.44 -6.80 5.45
N LYS A 264 -22.64 -5.80 4.58
CA LYS A 264 -22.13 -4.44 4.79
C LYS A 264 -22.82 -3.74 5.95
N ALA A 265 -24.13 -3.90 6.11
CA ALA A 265 -24.89 -3.33 7.21
C ALA A 265 -24.43 -3.91 8.56
N LYS A 266 -24.28 -5.24 8.66
CA LYS A 266 -23.76 -5.92 9.86
C LYS A 266 -22.35 -5.45 10.24
N GLY A 267 -21.46 -5.30 9.25
CA GLY A 267 -20.11 -4.78 9.51
C GLY A 267 -20.09 -3.31 9.98
N MET A 268 -21.04 -2.49 9.52
CA MET A 268 -21.18 -1.11 9.99
C MET A 268 -21.69 -1.05 11.44
N GLU A 269 -22.65 -1.92 11.78
CA GLU A 269 -23.21 -2.01 13.14
C GLU A 269 -22.16 -2.47 14.16
N GLU A 270 -21.36 -3.50 13.83
CA GLU A 270 -20.25 -3.95 14.68
C GLU A 270 -19.22 -2.85 14.92
N LYS A 271 -18.87 -2.09 13.86
CA LYS A 271 -17.95 -0.95 13.98
C LYS A 271 -18.51 0.14 14.90
N LEU A 272 -19.78 0.47 14.78
CA LEU A 272 -20.44 1.45 15.67
C LEU A 272 -20.49 0.95 17.12
N GLY A 273 -20.64 -0.36 17.35
CA GLY A 273 -20.56 -0.99 18.66
C GLY A 273 -19.20 -0.78 19.32
N LEU A 274 -18.11 -1.08 18.59
CA LEU A 274 -16.74 -0.89 19.07
C LEU A 274 -16.41 0.58 19.35
N ASP A 275 -16.86 1.49 18.47
CA ASP A 275 -16.64 2.93 18.66
C ASP A 275 -17.38 3.45 19.91
N LYS A 276 -18.59 2.94 20.18
CA LYS A 276 -19.35 3.27 21.39
C LYS A 276 -18.68 2.76 22.66
N GLU A 277 -18.23 1.50 22.66
CA GLU A 277 -17.51 0.90 23.79
C GLU A 277 -16.21 1.67 24.10
N LYS A 278 -15.47 2.06 23.06
CA LYS A 278 -14.27 2.86 23.20
C LYS A 278 -14.54 4.23 23.82
N LEU A 279 -15.64 4.89 23.45
CA LEU A 279 -16.05 6.17 24.02
C LEU A 279 -16.39 6.02 25.51
N ASP A 280 -17.10 4.95 25.87
CA ASP A 280 -17.44 4.67 27.27
C ASP A 280 -16.19 4.39 28.13
N LEU A 281 -15.19 3.68 27.59
CA LEU A 281 -13.91 3.46 28.27
C LEU A 281 -13.12 4.76 28.46
N GLU A 282 -13.06 5.63 27.44
CA GLU A 282 -12.37 6.91 27.55
C GLU A 282 -13.06 7.83 28.56
N LYS A 283 -14.41 7.84 28.59
CA LYS A 283 -15.17 8.59 29.59
C LYS A 283 -14.87 8.12 31.01
N LYS A 284 -14.82 6.81 31.25
CA LYS A 284 -14.43 6.23 32.56
C LYS A 284 -13.01 6.62 32.94
N ARG A 285 -12.07 6.60 31.98
CA ARG A 285 -10.68 7.01 32.21
C ARG A 285 -10.58 8.47 32.63
N VAL A 286 -11.25 9.37 31.92
CA VAL A 286 -11.30 10.80 32.27
C VAL A 286 -11.93 11.00 33.65
N GLU A 287 -12.99 10.26 33.98
CA GLU A 287 -13.61 10.33 35.30
C GLU A 287 -12.64 9.93 36.42
N VAL A 288 -11.92 8.82 36.26
CA VAL A 288 -10.90 8.37 37.21
C VAL A 288 -9.78 9.42 37.36
N ASP A 289 -9.28 9.96 36.25
CA ASP A 289 -8.22 10.98 36.27
C ASP A 289 -8.70 12.25 37.00
N THR A 290 -9.94 12.68 36.77
CA THR A 290 -10.50 13.85 37.48
C THR A 290 -10.73 13.59 38.97
N GLN A 291 -11.12 12.38 39.36
CA GLN A 291 -11.23 12.01 40.77
C GLN A 291 -9.85 11.98 41.44
N GLN A 292 -8.84 11.40 40.77
CA GLN A 292 -7.46 11.39 41.27
C GLN A 292 -6.92 12.81 41.44
N ALA A 293 -7.16 13.71 40.49
CA ALA A 293 -6.75 15.12 40.60
C ALA A 293 -7.41 15.83 41.80
N LYS A 294 -8.70 15.57 42.06
CA LYS A 294 -9.40 16.10 43.25
C LYS A 294 -8.82 15.56 44.56
N VAL A 295 -8.48 14.27 44.60
CA VAL A 295 -7.84 13.63 45.76
C VAL A 295 -6.46 14.26 46.03
N GLN A 296 -5.66 14.44 44.98
CA GLN A 296 -4.35 15.09 45.10
C GLN A 296 -4.48 16.52 45.61
N MET A 297 -5.41 17.30 45.06
CA MET A 297 -5.67 18.67 45.52
C MET A 297 -6.09 18.72 46.99
N ALA A 298 -6.97 17.81 47.44
CA ALA A 298 -7.37 17.70 48.84
C ALA A 298 -6.19 17.34 49.76
N ARG A 299 -5.28 16.47 49.30
CA ARG A 299 -4.04 16.17 50.04
C ARG A 299 -3.13 17.39 50.15
N THR A 300 -2.89 18.09 49.06
CA THR A 300 -2.07 19.32 49.07
C THR A 300 -2.63 20.37 50.03
N ILE A 301 -3.95 20.56 50.08
CA ILE A 301 -4.60 21.49 51.03
C ILE A 301 -4.31 21.11 52.50
N LEU A 302 -4.25 19.81 52.82
CA LEU A 302 -3.98 19.34 54.18
C LEU A 302 -2.50 19.49 54.59
N GLU A 303 -1.59 19.51 53.61
CA GLU A 303 -0.15 19.70 53.79
C GLU A 303 0.26 21.18 53.93
N MET A 304 -0.56 22.12 53.44
CA MET A 304 -0.25 23.55 53.54
C MET A 304 -0.41 24.09 54.97
N ASP A 305 0.70 24.49 55.60
CA ASP A 305 0.75 25.22 56.88
C ASP A 305 0.30 26.67 56.69
N GLY A 306 -1.01 26.89 56.76
CA GLY A 306 -1.64 28.20 56.55
C GLY A 306 -2.97 28.14 55.80
N ALA A 307 -3.38 26.96 55.34
CA ALA A 307 -4.72 26.77 54.81
C ALA A 307 -5.78 27.01 55.92
N ASP A 308 -6.86 27.70 55.56
CA ASP A 308 -7.96 28.00 56.47
C ASP A 308 -8.57 26.72 57.08
N ALA A 309 -8.97 26.79 58.34
CA ALA A 309 -9.42 25.64 59.11
C ALA A 309 -10.70 25.02 58.50
N GLU A 310 -11.57 25.85 57.93
CA GLU A 310 -12.79 25.40 57.25
C GLU A 310 -12.46 24.62 55.96
N VAL A 311 -11.50 25.12 55.18
CA VAL A 311 -11.05 24.47 53.94
C VAL A 311 -10.38 23.13 54.22
N ARG A 312 -9.57 23.02 55.28
CA ARG A 312 -8.99 21.75 55.73
C ARG A 312 -10.07 20.76 56.18
N LYS A 313 -11.09 21.21 56.91
CA LYS A 313 -12.22 20.37 57.33
C LYS A 313 -13.00 19.84 56.11
N ALA A 314 -13.24 20.69 55.11
CA ALA A 314 -13.90 20.28 53.86
C ALA A 314 -13.07 19.28 53.06
N ALA A 315 -11.76 19.49 52.94
CA ALA A 315 -10.85 18.55 52.27
C ALA A 315 -10.82 17.18 52.98
N ASN A 316 -10.76 17.16 54.32
CA ASN A 316 -10.79 15.92 55.09
C ASN A 316 -12.14 15.18 54.93
N HIS A 317 -13.26 15.92 54.99
CA HIS A 317 -14.59 15.35 54.76
C HIS A 317 -14.73 14.75 53.34
N PHE A 318 -14.22 15.43 52.31
CA PHE A 318 -14.19 14.90 50.95
C PHE A 318 -13.42 13.58 50.85
N LEU A 319 -12.27 13.47 51.52
CA LEU A 319 -11.48 12.24 51.54
C LEU A 319 -12.19 11.11 52.30
N LEU A 320 -12.86 11.39 53.42
CA LEU A 320 -13.63 10.39 54.15
C LEU A 320 -14.81 9.85 53.34
N ASN A 321 -15.52 10.73 52.62
CA ASN A 321 -16.64 10.34 51.75
C ASN A 321 -16.24 9.45 50.57
N LEU A 322 -14.96 9.42 50.18
CA LEU A 322 -14.47 8.52 49.13
C LEU A 322 -14.32 7.06 49.59
N PHE A 323 -14.31 6.80 50.90
CA PHE A 323 -14.13 5.46 51.48
C PHE A 323 -15.42 4.88 52.09
N THR A 324 -16.54 5.59 51.98
CA THR A 324 -17.85 5.15 52.50
C THR A 324 -18.70 4.56 51.39
#